data_AF-A0A838DMN3-F1
#
_entry.id   AF-A0A838DMN3-F1
#
_cell.length_a   1.000
_cell.length_b   1.000
_cell.length_c   1.000
_cell.angle_alpha   90.00
_cell.angle_beta   90.00
_cell.angle_gamma   90.00
#
_symmetry.space_group_name_H-M   'P 1'
#
loop_
_entity.id
_entity.type
_entity.pdbx_description
1 polymer ?
#
loop_
_entity_poly.entity_id
_entity_poly.type
_entity_poly.pdbx_seq_one_letter_code
_entity_poly.pdbx_strand_id
1 'polypeptide(L)'
;MKSVIHSLDRIGSVGALLAAVAAPCCFPLFAAIGATLGVGLLGRFATTVLYLFQGFALLAVAGLALSYRKHRQLGPLAAGLLGGLALAYSFYWNWRTELLYAGLAAILIASVWNWFCSRERARAEPVLLSVITCPACGHRDEETMPTNACLFFYDCVSCNARLKPQPGDCCVFCSYGSVPCPPIQLGEHCCT
;
A
#
# COMPACT_ATOMS: atom_id res chain seq x y z
N MET A 1 -15.93 -7.67 8.14
CA MET A 1 -14.72 -7.00 8.70
C MET A 1 -13.63 -6.70 7.67
N LYS A 2 -13.34 -7.56 6.68
CA LYS A 2 -12.33 -7.28 5.63
C LYS A 2 -12.60 -6.01 4.79
N SER A 3 -13.86 -5.68 4.47
CA SER A 3 -14.17 -4.50 3.63
C SER A 3 -13.94 -3.15 4.34
N VAL A 4 -14.14 -3.08 5.66
CA VAL A 4 -13.91 -1.86 6.45
C VAL A 4 -12.41 -1.55 6.54
N ILE A 5 -11.58 -2.60 6.70
CA ILE A 5 -10.12 -2.46 6.74
C ILE A 5 -9.58 -2.01 5.38
N HIS A 6 -10.12 -2.55 4.27
CA HIS A 6 -9.76 -2.11 2.92
C HIS A 6 -10.13 -0.64 2.66
N SER A 7 -11.30 -0.22 3.14
CA SER A 7 -11.77 1.17 3.00
C SER A 7 -10.93 2.14 3.85
N LEU A 8 -10.52 1.73 5.05
CA LEU A 8 -9.62 2.51 5.91
C LEU A 8 -8.22 2.69 5.31
N ASP A 9 -7.65 1.66 4.67
CA ASP A 9 -6.34 1.73 4.01
C ASP A 9 -6.38 2.70 2.80
N ARG A 10 -7.51 2.77 2.08
CA ARG A 10 -7.74 3.71 0.98
C ARG A 10 -7.88 5.16 1.47
N ILE A 11 -8.59 5.37 2.58
CA ILE A 11 -8.75 6.71 3.19
C ILE A 11 -7.42 7.18 3.80
N GLY A 12 -6.66 6.28 4.45
CA GLY A 12 -5.37 6.59 5.05
C GLY A 12 -4.30 6.98 4.02
N SER A 13 -4.24 6.29 2.88
CA SER A 13 -3.30 6.62 1.80
C SER A 13 -3.63 7.94 1.08
N VAL A 14 -4.92 8.22 0.85
CA VAL A 14 -5.38 9.51 0.30
C VAL A 14 -5.12 10.65 1.28
N GLY A 15 -5.36 10.43 2.58
CA GLY A 15 -5.06 11.40 3.64
C GLY A 15 -3.56 11.72 3.75
N ALA A 16 -2.69 10.72 3.62
CA ALA A 16 -1.24 10.91 3.63
C ALA A 16 -0.74 11.70 2.39
N LEU A 17 -1.29 11.42 1.20
CA LEU A 17 -0.98 12.18 -0.02
C LEU A 17 -1.43 13.64 0.07
N LEU A 18 -2.64 13.89 0.58
CA LEU A 18 -3.15 15.24 0.81
C LEU A 18 -2.30 16.02 1.82
N ALA A 19 -1.90 15.39 2.92
CA ALA A 19 -1.03 16.02 3.93
C ALA A 19 0.36 16.34 3.37
N ALA A 20 0.94 15.44 2.57
CA ALA A 20 2.26 15.65 1.95
C ALA A 20 2.26 16.78 0.91
N VAL A 21 1.18 16.93 0.14
CA VAL A 21 1.01 18.03 -0.83
C VAL A 21 0.74 19.35 -0.11
N ALA A 22 -0.03 19.34 0.98
CA ALA A 22 -0.35 20.56 1.72
C ALA A 22 0.86 21.14 2.47
N ALA A 23 1.77 20.31 3.01
CA ALA A 23 2.90 20.78 3.82
C ALA A 23 3.81 21.85 3.16
N PRO A 24 4.29 21.71 1.90
CA PRO A 24 5.12 22.73 1.24
C PRO A 24 4.32 23.96 0.79
N CYS A 25 3.04 23.81 0.42
CA CYS A 25 2.22 24.87 -0.16
C CYS A 25 1.62 25.79 0.90
N CYS A 26 1.32 25.23 2.07
CA CYS A 26 0.57 25.94 3.10
C CYS A 26 1.49 26.80 3.98
N PHE A 27 2.75 26.43 4.19
CA PHE A 27 3.66 27.19 5.05
C PHE A 27 3.90 28.63 4.54
N PRO A 28 4.18 28.86 3.24
CA PRO A 28 4.31 30.23 2.69
C PRO A 28 2.99 31.00 2.71
N LEU A 29 1.87 30.30 2.47
CA LEU A 29 0.53 30.89 2.49
C LEU A 29 0.12 31.33 3.90
N PHE A 30 0.32 30.49 4.91
CA PHE A 30 0.06 30.85 6.31
C PHE A 30 1.00 31.96 6.79
N ALA A 31 2.26 31.97 6.36
CA ALA A 31 3.19 33.07 6.63
C ALA A 31 2.72 34.39 5.98
N ALA A 32 2.25 34.35 4.73
CA ALA A 32 1.71 35.51 4.03
C ALA A 32 0.40 36.02 4.67
N ILE A 33 -0.52 35.12 5.00
CA ILE A 33 -1.78 35.46 5.70
C ILE A 33 -1.47 36.07 7.08
N GLY A 34 -0.57 35.47 7.85
CA GLY A 34 -0.14 35.98 9.15
C GLY A 34 0.55 37.35 9.07
N ALA A 35 1.31 37.60 8.01
CA ALA A 35 1.90 38.91 7.74
C ALA A 35 0.83 39.96 7.39
N THR A 36 -0.16 39.61 6.56
CA THR A 36 -1.25 40.54 6.18
C THR A 36 -2.21 40.86 7.33
N LEU A 37 -2.41 39.92 8.27
CA LEU A 37 -3.21 40.13 9.47
C LEU A 37 -2.46 40.89 10.58
N GLY A 38 -1.24 41.38 10.31
CA GLY A 38 -0.48 42.21 11.24
C GLY A 38 -0.01 41.46 12.49
N VAL A 39 0.12 40.14 12.42
CA VAL A 39 0.51 39.30 13.56
C VAL A 39 2.02 39.33 13.79
N GLY A 40 2.60 40.53 13.91
CA GLY A 40 4.01 40.76 14.24
C GLY A 40 4.41 40.27 15.64
N LEU A 41 3.43 39.98 16.51
CA LEU A 41 3.62 39.37 17.83
C LEU A 41 4.01 37.87 17.80
N LEU A 42 3.92 37.19 16.64
CA LEU A 42 4.33 35.79 16.50
C LEU A 42 5.84 35.57 16.51
N GLY A 43 6.68 36.63 16.50
CA GLY A 43 8.12 36.48 16.71
C GLY A 43 8.46 35.73 18.00
N ARG A 44 7.58 35.79 19.02
CA ARG A 44 7.71 35.06 20.29
C ARG A 44 7.19 33.61 20.25
N PHE A 45 6.32 33.29 19.28
CA PHE A 45 5.72 31.97 19.07
C PHE A 45 6.37 31.18 17.92
N ALA A 46 7.26 31.80 17.14
CA ALA A 46 7.98 31.13 16.05
C ALA A 46 8.64 29.83 16.55
N THR A 47 9.27 29.86 17.73
CA THR A 47 9.89 28.68 18.36
C THR A 47 8.87 27.60 18.71
N THR A 48 7.69 27.98 19.22
CA THR A 48 6.60 27.04 19.53
C THR A 48 6.03 26.39 18.27
N VAL A 49 5.89 27.16 17.19
CA VAL A 49 5.44 26.66 15.89
C VAL A 49 6.48 25.68 15.32
N LEU A 50 7.77 25.96 15.43
CA LEU A 50 8.83 25.05 15.00
C LEU A 50 8.77 23.70 15.74
N TYR A 51 8.59 23.70 17.06
CA TYR A 51 8.42 22.46 17.83
C TYR A 51 7.15 21.69 17.43
N LEU A 52 6.06 22.38 17.12
CA LEU A 52 4.82 21.76 16.63
C LEU A 52 5.05 21.03 15.29
N PHE A 53 5.75 21.65 14.34
CA PHE A 53 6.11 21.01 13.06
C PHE A 53 7.01 19.79 13.25
N GLN A 54 7.97 19.87 14.17
CA GLN A 54 8.82 18.74 14.54
C GLN A 54 8.00 17.58 15.13
N GLY A 55 6.97 17.89 15.92
CA GLY A 55 5.98 16.94 16.43
C GLY A 55 5.19 16.24 15.32
N PHE A 56 4.67 16.99 14.34
CA PHE A 56 3.99 16.41 13.18
C PHE A 56 4.91 15.55 12.32
N ALA A 57 6.17 15.94 12.14
CA ALA A 57 7.17 15.14 11.42
C ALA A 57 7.42 13.79 12.13
N LEU A 58 7.56 13.78 13.46
CA LEU A 58 7.68 12.54 14.23
C LEU A 58 6.44 11.66 14.12
N LEU A 59 5.25 12.26 14.14
CA LEU A 59 3.97 11.55 13.99
C LEU A 59 3.84 10.93 12.60
N ALA A 60 4.30 11.62 11.56
CA ALA A 60 4.36 11.10 10.20
C ALA A 60 5.34 9.92 10.08
N VAL A 61 6.55 10.04 10.65
CA VAL A 61 7.54 8.94 10.67
C VAL A 61 7.02 7.74 11.46
N ALA A 62 6.37 7.97 12.61
CA ALA A 62 5.73 6.90 13.39
C ALA A 62 4.59 6.22 12.60
N GLY A 63 3.80 6.99 11.84
CA GLY A 63 2.79 6.47 10.92
C GLY A 63 3.39 5.57 9.82
N LEU A 64 4.50 5.97 9.21
CA LEU A 64 5.23 5.13 8.26
C LEU A 64 5.80 3.86 8.93
N ALA A 65 6.33 3.97 10.15
CA ALA A 65 6.88 2.83 10.89
C ALA A 65 5.79 1.79 11.25
N LEU A 66 4.59 2.23 11.61
CA LEU A 66 3.45 1.35 11.84
C LEU A 66 2.93 0.72 10.52
N SER A 67 2.91 1.48 9.43
CA SER A 67 2.56 0.97 8.10
C SER A 67 3.53 -0.13 7.62
N TYR A 68 4.83 0.04 7.90
CA TYR A 68 5.86 -0.95 7.57
C TYR A 68 5.69 -2.28 8.29
N ARG A 69 5.28 -2.24 9.57
CA ARG A 69 5.02 -3.45 10.37
C ARG A 69 3.95 -4.35 9.76
N LYS A 70 3.04 -3.79 8.96
CA LYS A 70 1.94 -4.52 8.31
C LYS A 70 2.30 -5.07 6.92
N HIS A 71 3.24 -4.44 6.19
CA HIS A 71 3.46 -4.76 4.78
C HIS A 71 4.90 -5.14 4.36
N ARG A 72 5.89 -5.20 5.28
CA ARG A 72 7.26 -5.74 5.05
C ARG A 72 8.04 -5.12 3.86
N GLN A 73 7.68 -3.93 3.38
CA GLN A 73 8.34 -3.28 2.23
C GLN A 73 9.39 -2.26 2.68
N LEU A 74 10.67 -2.58 2.50
CA LEU A 74 11.82 -1.75 2.93
C LEU A 74 11.98 -0.45 2.11
N GLY A 75 11.62 -0.47 0.82
CA GLY A 75 11.87 0.64 -0.11
C GLY A 75 11.21 1.98 0.28
N PRO A 76 9.86 2.04 0.42
CA PRO A 76 9.17 3.28 0.75
C PRO A 76 9.54 3.81 2.14
N LEU A 77 9.82 2.91 3.09
CA LEU A 77 10.23 3.30 4.44
C LEU A 77 11.63 3.93 4.43
N ALA A 78 12.60 3.34 3.72
CA ALA A 78 13.96 3.90 3.62
C ALA A 78 13.93 5.32 3.04
N ALA A 79 13.15 5.55 1.98
CA ALA A 79 13.00 6.86 1.37
C ALA A 79 12.33 7.88 2.32
N GLY A 80 11.28 7.48 3.05
CA GLY A 80 10.63 8.33 4.05
C GLY A 80 11.52 8.65 5.26
N LEU A 81 12.33 7.69 5.71
CA LEU A 81 13.24 7.86 6.85
C LEU A 81 14.44 8.75 6.47
N LEU A 82 14.95 8.62 5.25
CA LEU A 82 15.94 9.54 4.68
C LEU A 82 15.39 10.97 4.55
N GLY A 83 14.16 11.13 4.07
CA GLY A 83 13.50 12.44 4.00
C GLY A 83 13.30 13.09 5.37
N GLY A 84 12.86 12.32 6.37
CA GLY A 84 12.71 12.79 7.75
C GLY A 84 14.05 13.20 8.39
N LEU A 85 15.11 12.40 8.18
CA LEU A 85 16.46 12.73 8.63
C LEU A 85 17.01 14.00 7.97
N ALA A 86 16.78 14.18 6.67
CA ALA A 86 17.20 15.38 5.94
C ALA A 86 16.53 16.66 6.50
N LEU A 87 15.23 16.59 6.81
CA LEU A 87 14.51 17.70 7.45
C LEU A 87 15.03 18.00 8.85
N ALA A 88 15.25 16.96 9.67
CA ALA A 88 15.80 17.12 11.02
C ALA A 88 17.21 17.74 10.98
N TYR A 89 18.05 17.31 10.04
CA TYR A 89 19.39 17.85 9.83
C TYR A 89 19.37 19.31 9.39
N SER A 90 18.48 19.67 8.45
CA SER A 90 18.30 21.05 8.01
C SER A 90 17.87 21.97 9.17
N PHE A 91 17.01 21.51 10.08
CA PHE A 91 16.56 22.33 11.19
C PHE A 91 17.63 22.59 12.26
N TYR A 92 18.51 21.61 12.52
CA TYR A 92 19.46 21.68 13.62
C TYR A 92 20.82 22.27 13.25
N TRP A 93 21.29 22.04 12.02
CA TRP A 93 22.69 22.35 11.65
C TRP A 93 22.85 23.52 10.69
N ASN A 94 21.90 23.75 9.77
CA ASN A 94 22.03 24.80 8.76
C ASN A 94 20.68 25.17 8.16
N TRP A 95 20.23 26.42 8.35
CA TRP A 95 19.01 26.98 7.73
C TRP A 95 19.19 27.19 6.21
N ARG A 96 19.48 26.11 5.48
CA ARG A 96 19.58 26.08 4.02
C ARG A 96 18.24 25.66 3.46
N THR A 97 17.51 26.61 2.89
CA THR A 97 16.19 26.41 2.28
C THR A 97 16.19 25.28 1.25
N GLU A 98 17.31 25.09 0.54
CA GLU A 98 17.51 24.02 -0.43
C GLU A 98 17.39 22.61 0.17
N LEU A 99 17.94 22.37 1.37
CA LEU A 99 17.86 21.06 2.04
C LEU A 99 16.43 20.76 2.51
N LEU A 100 15.70 21.79 2.92
CA LEU A 100 14.32 21.66 3.34
C LEU A 100 13.43 21.23 2.16
N TYR A 101 13.58 21.87 1.00
CA TYR A 101 12.85 21.47 -0.21
C TYR A 101 13.24 20.07 -0.72
N ALA A 102 14.53 19.71 -0.64
CA ALA A 102 14.99 18.37 -0.99
C ALA A 102 14.36 17.28 -0.08
N GLY A 103 14.26 17.53 1.23
CA GLY A 103 13.63 16.61 2.18
C GLY A 103 12.13 16.43 1.92
N LEU A 104 11.40 17.51 1.60
CA LEU A 104 9.98 17.43 1.24
C LEU A 104 9.75 16.70 -0.09
N ALA A 105 10.59 16.97 -1.10
CA ALA A 105 10.55 16.27 -2.37
C ALA A 105 10.79 14.76 -2.17
N ALA A 106 11.72 14.37 -1.30
CA ALA A 106 11.97 12.97 -0.98
C ALA A 106 10.75 12.28 -0.34
N ILE A 107 10.03 12.95 0.56
CA ILE A 107 8.80 12.41 1.19
C ILE A 107 7.66 12.29 0.18
N LEU A 108 7.50 13.28 -0.71
CA LEU A 108 6.52 13.23 -1.80
C LEU A 108 6.81 12.09 -2.76
N ILE A 109 8.06 11.96 -3.20
CA ILE A 109 8.50 10.86 -4.07
C ILE A 109 8.29 9.51 -3.36
N ALA A 110 8.62 9.40 -2.08
CA ALA A 110 8.38 8.18 -1.30
C ALA A 110 6.88 7.83 -1.21
N SER A 111 6.01 8.83 -1.05
CA SER A 111 4.56 8.65 -0.99
C SER A 111 3.96 8.26 -2.35
N VAL A 112 4.45 8.85 -3.42
CA VAL A 112 4.10 8.48 -4.81
C VAL A 112 4.57 7.05 -5.10
N TRP A 113 5.80 6.69 -4.71
CA TRP A 113 6.32 5.33 -4.84
C TRP A 113 5.48 4.32 -4.07
N ASN A 114 5.09 4.65 -2.83
CA ASN A 114 4.21 3.83 -2.02
C ASN A 114 2.82 3.66 -2.66
N TRP A 115 2.27 4.71 -3.28
CA TRP A 115 1.01 4.65 -4.01
C TRP A 115 1.10 3.79 -5.28
N PHE A 116 2.21 3.87 -6.02
CA PHE A 116 2.42 3.00 -7.18
C PHE A 116 2.54 1.53 -6.74
N CYS A 117 3.34 1.22 -5.72
CA CYS A 117 3.46 -0.14 -5.18
C CYS A 117 2.16 -0.65 -4.52
N SER A 118 1.30 0.22 -4.01
CA SER A 118 -0.02 -0.19 -3.47
C SER A 118 -1.02 -0.43 -4.59
N ARG A 119 -0.97 0.34 -5.67
CA ARG A 119 -1.82 0.19 -6.85
C ARG A 119 -1.52 -1.09 -7.63
N GLU A 120 -0.25 -1.48 -7.74
CA GLU A 120 0.14 -2.77 -8.33
C GLU A 120 -0.43 -3.95 -7.52
N ARG A 121 -0.38 -3.88 -6.18
CA ARG A 121 -0.97 -4.91 -5.31
C ARG A 121 -2.50 -4.94 -5.35
N ALA A 122 -3.15 -3.78 -5.50
CA ALA A 122 -4.60 -3.73 -5.69
C ALA A 122 -5.06 -4.34 -7.04
N ARG A 123 -4.18 -4.39 -8.04
CA ARG A 123 -4.45 -5.10 -9.30
C ARG A 123 -4.22 -6.60 -9.22
N ALA A 124 -3.54 -7.08 -8.18
CA ALA A 124 -3.33 -8.50 -7.93
C ALA A 124 -4.51 -9.13 -7.17
N GLU A 125 -5.73 -8.59 -7.28
CA GLU A 125 -6.91 -9.29 -6.76
C GLU A 125 -7.13 -10.54 -7.63
N PRO A 126 -7.05 -11.75 -7.06
CA PRO A 126 -7.12 -12.97 -7.84
C PRO A 126 -8.52 -13.15 -8.43
N VAL A 127 -8.59 -13.55 -9.69
CA VAL A 127 -9.84 -13.94 -10.34
C VAL A 127 -10.28 -15.27 -9.72
N LEU A 128 -11.45 -15.26 -9.08
CA LEU A 128 -12.00 -16.42 -8.37
C LEU A 128 -12.89 -17.29 -9.25
N LEU A 129 -13.38 -16.77 -10.37
CA LEU A 129 -14.22 -17.52 -11.29
C LEU A 129 -13.34 -18.32 -12.25
N SER A 130 -13.60 -19.62 -12.34
CA SER A 130 -12.87 -20.50 -13.25
C SER A 130 -13.76 -21.61 -13.76
N VAL A 131 -13.54 -21.97 -15.01
CA VAL A 131 -14.29 -23.04 -15.67
C VAL A 131 -13.45 -24.31 -15.62
N ILE A 132 -13.90 -25.32 -14.89
CA ILE A 132 -13.28 -26.65 -14.83
C ILE A 132 -13.79 -27.44 -16.04
N THR A 133 -12.86 -27.97 -16.84
CA THR A 133 -13.19 -28.87 -17.95
C THR A 133 -12.88 -30.31 -17.59
N CYS A 134 -13.89 -31.17 -17.56
CA CYS A 134 -13.69 -32.58 -17.24
C CYS A 134 -13.01 -33.33 -18.40
N PRO A 135 -11.88 -34.03 -18.18
CA PRO A 135 -11.21 -34.80 -19.23
C PRO A 135 -11.95 -36.09 -19.63
N ALA A 136 -12.86 -36.59 -18.78
CA ALA A 136 -13.58 -37.84 -19.04
C ALA A 136 -14.81 -37.65 -19.95
N CYS A 137 -15.53 -36.53 -19.84
CA CYS A 137 -16.76 -36.27 -20.60
C CYS A 137 -16.77 -34.94 -21.37
N GLY A 138 -15.78 -34.06 -21.19
CA GLY A 138 -15.73 -32.75 -21.83
C GLY A 138 -16.67 -31.70 -21.23
N HIS A 139 -17.40 -32.02 -20.14
CA HIS A 139 -18.28 -31.07 -19.47
C HIS A 139 -17.49 -29.91 -18.87
N ARG A 140 -18.06 -28.70 -18.97
CA ARG A 140 -17.49 -27.45 -18.45
C ARG A 140 -18.39 -26.95 -17.35
N ASP A 141 -17.81 -26.76 -16.18
CA ASP A 141 -18.54 -26.27 -15.01
C ASP A 141 -17.86 -25.01 -14.47
N GLU A 142 -18.66 -23.99 -14.17
CA GLU A 142 -18.15 -22.71 -13.69
C GLU A 142 -18.20 -22.69 -12.17
N GLU A 143 -17.02 -22.75 -11.55
CA GLU A 143 -16.87 -22.86 -10.10
C GLU A 143 -16.11 -21.66 -9.55
N THR A 144 -16.55 -21.21 -8.37
CA THR A 144 -15.87 -20.13 -7.64
C THR A 144 -14.79 -20.73 -6.75
N MET A 145 -13.53 -20.41 -7.04
CA MET A 145 -12.39 -20.88 -6.26
C MET A 145 -12.46 -20.37 -4.82
N PRO A 146 -12.32 -21.25 -3.81
CA PRO A 146 -12.20 -20.82 -2.43
C PRO A 146 -10.87 -20.12 -2.18
N THR A 147 -10.89 -18.94 -1.54
CA THR A 147 -9.66 -18.18 -1.23
C THR A 147 -8.85 -18.74 -0.06
N ASN A 148 -9.40 -19.70 0.70
CA ASN A 148 -8.79 -20.20 1.93
C ASN A 148 -8.47 -21.72 1.90
N ALA A 149 -8.64 -22.39 0.75
CA ALA A 149 -8.39 -23.83 0.63
C ALA A 149 -8.07 -24.23 -0.81
N CYS A 150 -7.25 -25.28 -0.98
CA CYS A 150 -7.02 -25.89 -2.30
C CYS A 150 -8.01 -27.03 -2.54
N LEU A 151 -8.71 -26.99 -3.68
CA LEU A 151 -9.61 -28.07 -4.09
C LEU A 151 -8.80 -29.19 -4.75
N PHE A 152 -8.46 -30.23 -3.99
CA PHE A 152 -7.67 -31.36 -4.50
C PHE A 152 -8.52 -32.43 -5.17
N PHE A 153 -9.78 -32.58 -4.77
CA PHE A 153 -10.73 -33.50 -5.38
C PHE A 153 -11.93 -32.72 -5.89
N TYR A 154 -12.32 -33.00 -7.12
CA TYR A 154 -13.53 -32.46 -7.73
C TYR A 154 -14.34 -33.60 -8.33
N ASP A 155 -15.60 -33.70 -7.95
CA ASP A 155 -16.53 -34.69 -8.50
C ASP A 155 -17.32 -34.01 -9.62
N CYS A 156 -17.14 -34.49 -10.85
CA CYS A 156 -17.80 -33.87 -12.01
C CYS A 156 -19.32 -34.07 -11.95
N VAL A 157 -20.09 -32.99 -12.09
CA VAL A 157 -21.56 -33.00 -12.04
C VAL A 157 -22.19 -33.86 -13.15
N SER A 158 -21.53 -33.97 -14.31
CA SER A 158 -22.07 -34.70 -15.46
C SER A 158 -21.82 -36.22 -15.41
N CYS A 159 -20.61 -36.65 -15.03
CA CYS A 159 -20.19 -38.05 -15.10
C CYS A 159 -19.84 -38.68 -13.75
N ASN A 160 -19.92 -37.91 -12.65
CA ASN A 160 -19.52 -38.31 -11.30
C ASN A 160 -18.09 -38.87 -11.20
N ALA A 161 -17.23 -38.57 -12.17
CA ALA A 161 -15.82 -38.93 -12.10
C ALA A 161 -15.11 -38.03 -11.09
N ARG A 162 -14.37 -38.65 -10.16
CA ARG A 162 -13.55 -37.95 -9.18
C ARG A 162 -12.21 -37.58 -9.78
N LEU A 163 -12.04 -36.31 -10.12
CA LEU A 163 -10.83 -35.77 -10.70
C LEU A 163 -9.77 -35.53 -9.62
N LYS A 164 -8.52 -35.85 -9.94
CA LYS A 164 -7.33 -35.52 -9.17
C LYS A 164 -6.39 -34.66 -10.01
N PRO A 165 -5.65 -33.72 -9.41
CA PRO A 165 -4.67 -32.92 -10.12
C PRO A 165 -3.60 -33.80 -10.78
N GLN A 166 -3.04 -33.29 -11.87
CA GLN A 166 -1.92 -33.93 -12.56
C GLN A 166 -0.63 -33.85 -11.72
N PRO A 167 0.31 -34.78 -11.90
CA PRO A 167 1.58 -34.75 -11.18
C PRO A 167 2.35 -33.47 -11.56
N GLY A 168 2.59 -32.61 -10.58
CA GLY A 168 3.23 -31.29 -10.78
C GLY A 168 2.30 -30.11 -10.51
N ASP A 169 0.99 -30.33 -10.49
CA ASP A 169 -0.01 -29.30 -10.17
C ASP A 169 -0.52 -29.41 -8.73
N CYS A 170 -0.84 -28.26 -8.15
CA CYS A 170 -1.27 -28.15 -6.76
C CYS A 170 -2.77 -28.40 -6.50
N CYS A 171 -3.64 -28.14 -7.48
CA CYS A 171 -5.09 -28.30 -7.34
C CYS A 171 -5.78 -28.59 -8.68
N VAL A 172 -7.04 -29.01 -8.63
CA VAL A 172 -7.85 -29.32 -9.83
C VAL A 172 -7.94 -28.12 -10.78
N PHE A 173 -8.01 -26.89 -10.24
CA PHE A 173 -8.06 -25.67 -11.05
C PHE A 173 -6.79 -25.43 -11.86
N CYS A 174 -5.61 -25.80 -11.35
CA CYS A 174 -4.36 -25.67 -12.11
C CYS A 174 -4.27 -26.69 -13.25
N SER A 175 -4.80 -27.90 -13.05
CA SER A 175 -4.74 -28.96 -14.08
C SER A 175 -5.84 -28.86 -15.12
N TYR A 176 -7.05 -28.46 -14.73
CA TYR A 176 -8.25 -28.56 -15.58
C TYR A 176 -9.07 -27.27 -15.65
N GLY A 177 -8.66 -26.22 -14.92
CA GLY A 177 -9.35 -24.93 -14.90
C GLY A 177 -8.86 -23.99 -16.00
N SER A 178 -9.68 -23.00 -16.33
CA SER A 178 -9.30 -21.91 -17.24
C SER A 178 -8.33 -20.90 -16.62
N VAL A 179 -8.33 -20.77 -15.30
CA VAL A 179 -7.51 -19.81 -14.53
C VAL A 179 -6.85 -20.57 -13.37
N PRO A 180 -5.55 -20.35 -13.08
CA PRO A 180 -4.82 -21.08 -12.03
C PRO A 180 -5.22 -20.69 -10.60
N CYS A 181 -4.76 -21.46 -9.60
CA CYS A 181 -5.05 -21.23 -8.16
C CYS A 181 -4.71 -19.78 -7.72
N PRO A 182 -5.46 -19.19 -6.76
CA PRO A 182 -5.19 -17.84 -6.27
C PRO A 182 -3.73 -17.61 -5.81
N PRO A 183 -3.03 -18.56 -5.15
CA PRO A 183 -1.62 -18.41 -4.81
C PRO A 183 -0.71 -18.21 -6.04
N ILE A 184 -0.94 -18.96 -7.13
CA ILE A 184 -0.16 -18.82 -8.37
C ILE A 184 -0.42 -17.46 -9.04
N GLN A 185 -1.66 -16.98 -9.02
CA GLN A 185 -1.99 -15.65 -9.54
C GLN A 185 -1.29 -14.52 -8.75
N LEU A 186 -1.06 -14.74 -7.45
CA LEU A 186 -0.38 -13.80 -6.56
C LEU A 186 1.15 -13.93 -6.58
N GLY A 187 1.70 -14.91 -7.33
CA GLY A 187 3.14 -15.19 -7.37
C GLY A 187 3.67 -15.89 -6.11
N GLU A 188 2.78 -16.48 -5.30
CA GLU A 188 3.14 -17.29 -4.14
C GLU A 188 3.19 -18.79 -4.52
N HIS A 189 3.93 -19.57 -3.74
CA HIS A 189 3.97 -21.02 -3.91
C HIS A 189 2.65 -21.64 -3.43
N CYS A 190 2.02 -22.46 -4.27
CA CYS A 190 0.76 -23.11 -3.92
C CYS A 190 1.07 -24.28 -2.93
N CYS A 191 0.38 -24.31 -1.78
CA CYS A 191 0.49 -25.32 -0.70
C CYS A 191 1.72 -25.25 0.24
N THR A 192 1.81 -24.21 1.08
CA THR A 192 2.55 -24.26 2.37
C THR A 192 1.60 -24.44 3.53
#